data_AF-B2AV64-F1
#
_entry.id   AF-B2AV64-F1
#
_cell.length_a   1.000
_cell.length_b   1.000
_cell.length_c   1.000
_cell.angle_alpha   90.00
_cell.angle_beta   90.00
_cell.angle_gamma   90.00
#
_symmetry.space_group_name_H-M   'P 1'
#
loop_
_entity.id
_entity.type
_entity.pdbx_description
1 polymer ?
#
loop_
_entity_poly.entity_id
_entity_poly.type
_entity_poly.pdbx_seq_one_letter_code
_entity_poly.pdbx_strand_id
1 'polypeptide(L)'
;MRASLLCSALLAAIAFPLIGNSLAILASSHSFKNQLEGRDDLEKRDELDKPPIYPPFSEDTQNKHLRFDYPRMHWRSRPWEEGYYPIHCVHEAQFNNFWILDFQVRDVWFEDCGVPWTVCRHKDAKEKWYSILDTLSQVPVGMRQYVANLVILPGPIDGGQGSTIQAAAYTRGSVLVFSPTYFKLGVLFHEITHIMDMVALAPFLESQGFPEGTPFSRTKYWKYAYGNDTAVPTPYSRASWQEDFADAGRWAMSDISRYRGLREYSKGWGACRTQIRAFQWWMMPKIFPKKGICTGKVEGGYAVKVVVVEGQNPLVSLFQPGSESREEGRKRPNTKVAGSGVAPIVLPAGAANMFFAYHGA
;
A
#
# COMPACT_ATOMS: atom_id res chain seq x y z
N MET A 1 14.35 -30.80 50.08
CA MET A 1 14.90 -30.59 48.71
C MET A 1 13.85 -29.83 47.92
N ARG A 2 14.08 -28.53 47.68
CA ARG A 2 13.22 -27.62 46.92
C ARG A 2 14.04 -27.13 45.72
N ALA A 3 13.55 -27.31 44.51
CA ALA A 3 13.91 -26.51 43.35
C ALA A 3 12.74 -26.57 42.37
N SER A 4 11.98 -25.48 42.35
CA SER A 4 10.78 -25.28 41.54
C SER A 4 11.11 -24.43 40.32
N LEU A 5 10.44 -24.77 39.22
CA LEU A 5 10.24 -24.05 37.97
C LEU A 5 10.49 -22.53 38.00
N LEU A 6 11.35 -22.05 37.11
CA LEU A 6 11.37 -20.67 36.63
C LEU A 6 11.88 -20.65 35.17
N CYS A 7 10.96 -20.80 34.21
CA CYS A 7 11.18 -20.32 32.84
C CYS A 7 9.85 -20.22 32.11
N SER A 8 9.12 -19.11 32.28
CA SER A 8 8.05 -18.63 31.38
C SER A 8 7.42 -17.36 31.98
N ALA A 9 8.00 -16.20 31.69
CA ALA A 9 7.30 -14.90 31.77
C ALA A 9 8.23 -13.78 31.28
N LEU A 10 8.38 -13.63 29.95
CA LEU A 10 8.83 -12.36 29.37
C LEU A 10 8.27 -12.17 27.95
N LEU A 11 6.98 -12.40 27.77
CA LEU A 11 6.21 -11.77 26.69
C LEU A 11 5.54 -10.55 27.29
N ALA A 12 6.34 -9.49 27.46
CA ALA A 12 5.85 -8.19 27.86
C ALA A 12 4.88 -7.69 26.79
N ALA A 13 3.63 -7.52 27.21
CA ALA A 13 2.62 -6.80 26.50
C ALA A 13 3.16 -5.41 26.12
N ILE A 14 3.48 -5.21 24.84
CA ILE A 14 3.45 -3.89 24.22
C ILE A 14 1.97 -3.58 24.01
N ALA A 15 1.29 -3.28 25.11
CA ALA A 15 -0.01 -2.63 25.07
C ALA A 15 0.25 -1.22 24.57
N PHE A 16 0.05 -1.02 23.27
CA PHE A 16 0.02 0.31 22.66
C PHE A 16 -0.94 1.21 23.47
N PRO A 17 -0.56 2.46 23.81
CA PRO A 17 -1.47 3.40 24.43
C PRO A 17 -2.42 3.97 23.36
N LEU A 18 -3.26 3.12 22.76
CA LEU A 18 -4.29 3.51 21.77
C LEU A 18 -5.61 3.92 22.43
N ILE A 19 -5.75 3.77 23.75
CA ILE A 19 -7.05 3.89 24.42
C ILE A 19 -7.44 5.37 24.64
N GLY A 20 -6.48 6.28 24.81
CA GLY A 20 -6.76 7.70 25.10
C GLY A 20 -7.38 8.49 23.95
N ASN A 21 -6.99 8.23 22.69
CA ASN A 21 -7.51 8.94 21.52
C ASN A 21 -8.80 8.32 20.95
N SER A 22 -9.10 7.07 21.29
CA SER A 22 -10.21 6.31 20.69
C SER A 22 -11.59 6.85 21.08
N LEU A 23 -11.77 7.38 22.30
CA LEU A 23 -13.05 7.89 22.80
C LEU A 23 -13.45 9.25 22.19
N ALA A 24 -12.50 10.16 21.98
CA ALA A 24 -12.76 11.45 21.33
C ALA A 24 -13.11 11.28 19.84
N ILE A 25 -12.49 10.30 19.18
CA ILE A 25 -12.74 9.94 17.79
C ILE A 25 -14.17 9.36 17.62
N LEU A 26 -14.65 8.58 18.60
CA LEU A 26 -16.01 8.02 18.57
C LEU A 26 -17.11 9.08 18.76
N ALA A 27 -16.91 10.09 19.61
CA ALA A 27 -17.91 11.15 19.81
C ALA A 27 -18.12 12.03 18.56
N SER A 28 -17.07 12.29 17.77
CA SER A 28 -17.20 13.02 16.50
C SER A 28 -17.90 12.22 15.38
N SER A 29 -18.05 10.90 15.54
CA SER A 29 -18.47 10.01 14.45
C SER A 29 -19.97 9.97 14.17
N HIS A 30 -20.80 10.03 15.22
CA HIS A 30 -22.25 10.17 15.06
C HIS A 30 -22.61 11.52 14.43
N SER A 31 -21.82 12.56 14.72
CA SER A 31 -21.95 13.86 14.07
C SER A 31 -21.63 13.79 12.57
N PHE A 32 -20.58 13.06 12.18
CA PHE A 32 -20.12 13.03 10.78
C PHE A 32 -21.13 12.37 9.83
N LYS A 33 -21.75 11.26 10.23
CA LYS A 33 -22.76 10.58 9.39
C LYS A 33 -24.02 11.44 9.23
N ASN A 34 -24.50 12.06 10.31
CA ASN A 34 -25.69 12.91 10.28
C ASN A 34 -25.45 14.20 9.47
N GLN A 35 -24.22 14.69 9.42
CA GLN A 35 -23.83 15.87 8.63
C GLN A 35 -23.79 15.62 7.11
N LEU A 36 -23.85 14.37 6.68
CA LEU A 36 -23.78 13.97 5.27
C LEU A 36 -25.15 13.72 4.63
N GLU A 37 -26.21 13.57 5.42
CA GLU A 37 -27.57 13.41 4.90
C GLU A 37 -27.99 14.67 4.12
N GLY A 38 -28.42 14.48 2.87
CA GLY A 38 -28.83 15.57 1.96
C GLY A 38 -27.68 16.34 1.29
N ARG A 39 -26.42 15.89 1.42
CA ARG A 39 -25.24 16.55 0.83
C ARG A 39 -24.82 15.99 -0.53
N ASP A 40 -25.77 15.83 -1.44
CA ASP A 40 -25.50 15.34 -2.80
C ASP A 40 -24.76 16.39 -3.66
N ASP A 41 -24.72 17.64 -3.20
CA ASP A 41 -23.86 18.71 -3.75
C ASP A 41 -22.37 18.33 -3.71
N LEU A 42 -21.95 17.62 -2.67
CA LEU A 42 -20.55 17.25 -2.49
C LEU A 42 -20.10 16.21 -3.51
N GLU A 43 -20.99 15.32 -3.97
CA GLU A 43 -20.63 14.32 -4.98
C GLU A 43 -20.21 15.00 -6.30
N LYS A 44 -20.78 16.17 -6.59
CA LYS A 44 -20.51 16.97 -7.80
C LYS A 44 -19.30 17.90 -7.68
N ARG A 45 -18.66 17.99 -6.51
CA ARG A 45 -17.46 18.84 -6.35
C ARG A 45 -16.28 18.19 -7.08
N ASP A 46 -15.86 18.77 -8.19
CA ASP A 46 -14.70 18.27 -8.94
C ASP A 46 -13.42 19.09 -8.73
N GLU A 47 -13.51 20.22 -8.02
CA GLU A 47 -12.39 21.14 -7.80
C GLU A 47 -11.66 20.92 -6.46
N LEU A 48 -10.32 20.89 -6.54
CA LEU A 48 -9.38 20.92 -5.43
C LEU A 48 -8.75 22.32 -5.31
N ASP A 49 -9.42 23.20 -4.57
CA ASP A 49 -9.19 24.64 -4.50
C ASP A 49 -8.38 25.10 -3.26
N LYS A 50 -8.19 24.24 -2.26
CA LYS A 50 -7.51 24.62 -1.03
C LYS A 50 -5.98 24.76 -1.22
N PRO A 51 -5.33 25.72 -0.54
CA PRO A 51 -3.87 25.81 -0.51
C PRO A 51 -3.24 24.68 0.33
N PRO A 52 -1.95 24.36 0.14
CA PRO A 52 -1.21 23.51 1.08
C PRO A 52 -1.04 24.20 2.45
N ILE A 53 -0.85 23.42 3.52
CA ILE A 53 -0.58 23.97 4.85
C ILE A 53 0.71 24.81 4.88
N TYR A 54 0.76 25.77 5.81
CA TYR A 54 1.96 26.55 6.10
C TYR A 54 2.22 26.63 7.62
N PRO A 55 3.46 26.40 8.10
CA PRO A 55 4.62 25.89 7.35
C PRO A 55 4.35 24.49 6.76
N PRO A 56 5.03 24.08 5.67
CA PRO A 56 4.82 22.76 5.07
C PRO A 56 5.28 21.66 6.03
N PHE A 57 4.74 20.46 5.87
CA PHE A 57 5.28 19.30 6.57
C PHE A 57 6.70 18.95 6.09
N SER A 58 7.53 18.44 7.01
CA SER A 58 8.88 17.95 6.67
C SER A 58 8.88 16.46 6.34
N GLU A 59 8.96 16.11 5.05
CA GLU A 59 8.98 14.73 4.58
C GLU A 59 10.19 13.91 5.04
N ASP A 60 11.37 14.52 5.09
CA ASP A 60 12.57 13.84 5.55
C ASP A 60 12.48 13.50 7.04
N THR A 61 11.93 14.42 7.83
CA THR A 61 11.67 14.19 9.25
C THR A 61 10.65 13.06 9.42
N GLN A 62 9.57 13.09 8.63
CA GLN A 62 8.55 12.03 8.60
C GLN A 62 9.16 10.66 8.32
N ASN A 63 9.93 10.51 7.25
CA ASN A 63 10.49 9.23 6.87
C ASN A 63 11.47 8.67 7.92
N LYS A 64 12.27 9.54 8.57
CA LYS A 64 13.14 9.14 9.69
C LYS A 64 12.33 8.64 10.89
N HIS A 65 11.26 9.35 11.22
CA HIS A 65 10.40 9.04 12.36
C HIS A 65 9.61 7.75 12.16
N LEU A 66 8.96 7.58 11.01
CA LEU A 66 8.20 6.37 10.69
C LEU A 66 9.06 5.10 10.82
N ARG A 67 10.34 5.16 10.43
CA ARG A 67 11.29 4.06 10.56
C ARG A 67 11.56 3.64 12.01
N PHE A 68 11.42 4.56 12.95
CA PHE A 68 11.59 4.29 14.37
C PHE A 68 10.26 3.86 15.02
N ASP A 69 9.17 4.50 14.63
CA ASP A 69 7.88 4.35 15.32
C ASP A 69 7.16 3.04 14.93
N TYR A 70 7.32 2.56 13.69
CA TYR A 70 6.66 1.33 13.24
C TYR A 70 7.48 0.08 13.55
N PRO A 71 6.91 -0.91 14.26
CA PRO A 71 7.61 -2.13 14.61
C PRO A 71 7.91 -2.96 13.36
N ARG A 72 9.03 -3.67 13.39
CA ARG A 72 9.40 -4.63 12.35
C ARG A 72 8.80 -5.98 12.69
N MET A 73 8.03 -6.54 11.75
CA MET A 73 7.61 -7.93 11.84
C MET A 73 8.73 -8.86 11.39
N HIS A 74 8.91 -9.98 12.06
CA HIS A 74 9.82 -10.98 11.56
C HIS A 74 9.32 -11.50 10.20
N TRP A 75 10.26 -11.75 9.30
CA TRP A 75 9.99 -12.14 7.93
C TRP A 75 10.90 -13.27 7.49
N ARG A 76 10.40 -14.07 6.55
CA ARG A 76 11.20 -15.02 5.78
C ARG A 76 10.93 -14.83 4.30
N SER A 77 11.89 -15.12 3.44
CA SER A 77 11.70 -15.04 1.99
C SER A 77 12.23 -16.26 1.26
N ARG A 78 11.69 -16.51 0.06
CA ARG A 78 12.12 -17.59 -0.82
C ARG A 78 12.22 -17.05 -2.25
N PRO A 79 13.34 -17.26 -2.96
CA PRO A 79 13.42 -16.94 -4.39
C PRO A 79 12.53 -17.88 -5.21
N TRP A 80 11.98 -17.35 -6.30
CA TRP A 80 11.34 -18.16 -7.33
C TRP A 80 12.40 -18.90 -8.16
N GLU A 81 11.96 -19.93 -8.89
CA GLU A 81 12.79 -20.61 -9.87
C GLU A 81 13.12 -19.67 -11.04
N GLU A 82 14.33 -19.77 -11.57
CA GLU A 82 14.76 -18.97 -12.73
C GLU A 82 13.84 -19.21 -13.93
N GLY A 83 13.57 -18.14 -14.69
CA GLY A 83 12.64 -18.17 -15.82
C GLY A 83 11.16 -18.05 -15.45
N TYR A 84 10.79 -18.07 -14.16
CA TYR A 84 9.41 -17.81 -13.72
C TYR A 84 9.24 -16.42 -13.13
N TYR A 85 8.19 -15.73 -13.56
CA TYR A 85 7.89 -14.35 -13.15
C TYR A 85 6.39 -14.18 -12.90
N PRO A 86 5.98 -13.35 -11.93
CA PRO A 86 4.57 -13.03 -11.76
C PRO A 86 4.13 -12.12 -12.91
N ILE A 87 2.95 -12.35 -13.46
CA ILE A 87 2.44 -11.60 -14.62
C ILE A 87 2.56 -10.07 -14.47
N HIS A 88 2.29 -9.54 -13.27
CA HIS A 88 2.40 -8.11 -13.01
C HIS A 88 3.83 -7.57 -13.16
N CYS A 89 4.83 -8.37 -12.81
CA CYS A 89 6.23 -7.98 -12.99
C CYS A 89 6.65 -8.01 -14.47
N VAL A 90 6.07 -8.94 -15.26
CA VAL A 90 6.24 -8.95 -16.72
C VAL A 90 5.66 -7.66 -17.31
N HIS A 91 4.43 -7.29 -16.93
CA HIS A 91 3.80 -6.06 -17.40
C HIS A 91 4.57 -4.80 -17.00
N GLU A 92 5.06 -4.72 -15.74
CA GLU A 92 5.86 -3.57 -15.32
C GLU A 92 7.23 -3.53 -16.01
N ALA A 93 7.87 -4.68 -16.26
CA ALA A 93 9.08 -4.71 -17.06
C ALA A 93 8.83 -4.18 -18.49
N GLN A 94 7.77 -4.65 -19.15
CA GLN A 94 7.38 -4.17 -20.49
C GLN A 94 7.05 -2.68 -20.50
N PHE A 95 6.23 -2.22 -19.56
CA PHE A 95 5.81 -0.82 -19.46
C PHE A 95 7.00 0.13 -19.27
N ASN A 96 7.99 -0.28 -18.49
CA ASN A 96 9.19 0.51 -18.21
C ASN A 96 10.36 0.17 -19.17
N ASN A 97 10.11 -0.56 -20.25
CA ASN A 97 11.09 -0.97 -21.26
C ASN A 97 12.32 -1.70 -20.69
N PHE A 98 12.10 -2.53 -19.67
CA PHE A 98 13.13 -3.40 -19.10
C PHE A 98 13.06 -4.81 -19.64
N TRP A 99 14.23 -5.45 -19.62
CA TRP A 99 14.29 -6.87 -19.85
C TRP A 99 13.82 -7.64 -18.61
N ILE A 100 12.76 -8.43 -18.75
CA ILE A 100 12.21 -9.23 -17.64
C ILE A 100 13.24 -10.18 -17.01
N LEU A 101 14.23 -10.66 -17.78
CA LEU A 101 15.26 -11.55 -17.24
C LEU A 101 16.21 -10.86 -16.25
N ASP A 102 16.22 -9.53 -16.24
CA ASP A 102 16.99 -8.76 -15.26
C ASP A 102 16.27 -8.62 -13.92
N PHE A 103 15.05 -9.15 -13.79
CA PHE A 103 14.34 -9.19 -12.52
C PHE A 103 14.62 -10.45 -11.73
N GLN A 104 14.67 -10.27 -10.41
CA GLN A 104 14.71 -11.34 -9.42
C GLN A 104 13.39 -11.32 -8.66
N VAL A 105 12.81 -12.49 -8.42
CA VAL A 105 11.52 -12.62 -7.72
C VAL A 105 11.67 -13.35 -6.40
N ARG A 106 11.01 -12.84 -5.37
CA ARG A 106 10.90 -13.50 -4.06
C ARG A 106 9.48 -13.45 -3.53
N ASP A 107 9.06 -14.55 -2.92
CA ASP A 107 7.95 -14.53 -1.99
C ASP A 107 8.45 -14.17 -0.60
N VAL A 108 7.67 -13.35 0.10
CA VAL A 108 8.00 -12.81 1.42
C VAL A 108 6.83 -13.06 2.36
N TRP A 109 7.07 -13.78 3.45
CA TRP A 109 6.08 -14.05 4.48
C TRP A 109 6.41 -13.24 5.73
N PHE A 110 5.36 -12.72 6.36
CA PHE A 110 5.40 -12.09 7.67
C PHE A 110 4.64 -12.97 8.67
N GLU A 111 5.02 -12.96 9.94
CA GLU A 111 4.41 -13.84 10.95
C GLU A 111 2.90 -13.62 11.14
N ASP A 112 2.42 -12.41 10.87
CA ASP A 112 1.01 -12.03 10.99
C ASP A 112 0.19 -12.23 9.70
N CYS A 113 0.78 -12.80 8.65
CA CYS A 113 0.12 -13.00 7.36
C CYS A 113 0.54 -14.32 6.70
N GLY A 114 -0.40 -15.28 6.61
CA GLY A 114 -0.15 -16.59 6.02
C GLY A 114 0.10 -16.60 4.51
N VAL A 115 -0.27 -15.52 3.81
CA VAL A 115 -0.10 -15.38 2.35
C VAL A 115 1.07 -14.44 2.06
N PRO A 116 2.01 -14.81 1.17
CA PRO A 116 3.17 -13.99 0.91
C PRO A 116 2.85 -12.74 0.11
N TRP A 117 3.77 -11.78 0.19
CA TRP A 117 3.98 -10.77 -0.84
C TRP A 117 4.91 -11.32 -1.91
N THR A 118 4.60 -11.08 -3.17
CA THR A 118 5.52 -11.39 -4.27
C THR A 118 6.23 -10.12 -4.72
N VAL A 119 7.54 -10.08 -4.50
CA VAL A 119 8.39 -8.92 -4.76
C VAL A 119 9.28 -9.20 -5.95
N CYS A 120 9.26 -8.28 -6.91
CA CYS A 120 10.18 -8.19 -8.03
C CYS A 120 11.21 -7.09 -7.80
N ARG A 121 12.47 -7.39 -8.05
CA ARG A 121 13.56 -6.44 -7.96
C ARG A 121 14.43 -6.55 -9.20
N HIS A 122 14.57 -5.46 -9.96
CA HIS A 122 15.54 -5.39 -11.04
C HIS A 122 16.97 -5.55 -10.49
N LYS A 123 17.86 -6.24 -11.20
CA LYS A 123 19.24 -6.52 -10.74
C LYS A 123 19.99 -5.23 -10.38
N ASP A 124 19.79 -4.19 -11.18
CA ASP A 124 20.39 -2.85 -11.05
C ASP A 124 19.64 -1.90 -10.09
N ALA A 125 18.59 -2.36 -9.41
CA ALA A 125 17.93 -1.58 -8.36
C ALA A 125 18.92 -1.25 -7.23
N LYS A 126 18.94 0.02 -6.77
CA LYS A 126 19.84 0.45 -5.68
C LYS A 126 19.48 -0.21 -4.36
N GLU A 127 18.19 -0.40 -4.11
CA GLU A 127 17.63 -1.02 -2.93
C GLU A 127 18.03 -2.51 -2.85
N LYS A 128 18.76 -2.88 -1.81
CA LYS A 128 19.16 -4.27 -1.54
C LYS A 128 17.97 -5.06 -1.00
N TRP A 129 17.94 -6.38 -1.24
CA TRP A 129 16.90 -7.28 -0.71
C TRP A 129 16.63 -7.07 0.79
N TYR A 130 17.66 -7.07 1.63
CA TYR A 130 17.48 -6.85 3.07
C TYR A 130 16.75 -5.53 3.38
N SER A 131 17.13 -4.43 2.71
CA SER A 131 16.49 -3.12 2.90
C SER A 131 15.02 -3.12 2.44
N ILE A 132 14.72 -3.80 1.33
CA ILE A 132 13.36 -3.98 0.84
C ILE A 132 12.52 -4.71 1.89
N LEU A 133 12.98 -5.88 2.32
CA LEU A 133 12.24 -6.74 3.26
C LEU A 133 12.10 -6.08 4.64
N ASP A 134 13.15 -5.42 5.14
CA ASP A 134 13.11 -4.65 6.39
C ASP A 134 12.06 -3.54 6.33
N THR A 135 11.95 -2.83 5.20
CA THR A 135 10.93 -1.78 5.01
C THR A 135 9.52 -2.34 4.98
N LEU A 136 9.29 -3.41 4.21
CA LEU A 136 7.98 -4.05 4.12
C LEU A 136 7.51 -4.63 5.47
N SER A 137 8.46 -5.05 6.31
CA SER A 137 8.16 -5.55 7.64
C SER A 137 7.51 -4.53 8.57
N GLN A 138 7.68 -3.24 8.27
CA GLN A 138 7.13 -2.12 9.04
C GLN A 138 5.72 -1.71 8.59
N VAL A 139 5.23 -2.25 7.47
CA VAL A 139 3.88 -1.93 6.98
C VAL A 139 2.84 -2.66 7.83
N PRO A 140 1.81 -2.02 8.41
CA PRO A 140 0.80 -2.74 9.18
C PRO A 140 0.12 -3.86 8.39
N VAL A 141 -0.21 -4.97 9.06
CA VAL A 141 -0.81 -6.16 8.43
C VAL A 141 -2.07 -5.83 7.62
N GLY A 142 -2.88 -4.90 8.11
CA GLY A 142 -4.11 -4.50 7.45
C GLY A 142 -3.89 -3.71 6.17
N MET A 143 -2.77 -3.00 6.04
CA MET A 143 -2.32 -2.41 4.78
C MET A 143 -1.70 -3.49 3.89
N ARG A 144 -0.92 -4.40 4.47
CA ARG A 144 -0.24 -5.45 3.71
C ARG A 144 -1.17 -6.37 2.95
N GLN A 145 -2.37 -6.60 3.47
CA GLN A 145 -3.30 -7.54 2.87
C GLN A 145 -3.88 -7.06 1.52
N TYR A 146 -3.81 -5.77 1.21
CA TYR A 146 -4.37 -5.24 -0.04
C TYR A 146 -3.38 -5.22 -1.21
N VAL A 147 -2.08 -5.39 -0.95
CA VAL A 147 -1.03 -5.30 -1.97
C VAL A 147 -0.76 -6.68 -2.58
N ALA A 148 -0.89 -6.86 -3.88
CA ALA A 148 -0.55 -8.12 -4.57
C ALA A 148 0.96 -8.27 -4.76
N ASN A 149 1.57 -7.29 -5.43
CA ASN A 149 2.96 -7.33 -5.87
C ASN A 149 3.67 -6.01 -5.57
N LEU A 150 4.99 -6.09 -5.39
CA LEU A 150 5.88 -4.94 -5.32
C LEU A 150 6.92 -5.08 -6.43
N VAL A 151 7.16 -4.02 -7.19
CA VAL A 151 8.20 -3.97 -8.23
C VAL A 151 9.18 -2.85 -7.89
N ILE A 152 10.45 -3.21 -7.73
CA ILE A 152 11.55 -2.28 -7.51
C ILE A 152 12.36 -2.16 -8.80
N LEU A 153 12.33 -0.97 -9.37
CA LEU A 153 13.02 -0.59 -10.60
C LEU A 153 14.41 -0.01 -10.28
N PRO A 154 15.34 0.03 -11.24
CA PRO A 154 16.57 0.80 -11.12
C PRO A 154 16.28 2.30 -11.28
N GLY A 155 17.31 3.10 -11.01
CA GLY A 155 17.23 4.57 -11.16
C GLY A 155 17.17 4.97 -12.62
N PRO A 156 17.02 6.27 -12.90
CA PRO A 156 17.31 6.80 -14.23
C PRO A 156 18.64 6.22 -14.70
N ILE A 157 18.63 5.52 -15.84
CA ILE A 157 19.86 5.04 -16.46
C ILE A 157 20.44 6.25 -17.19
N ASP A 158 21.38 6.94 -16.56
CA ASP A 158 22.19 7.95 -17.23
C ASP A 158 22.97 7.26 -18.36
N GLY A 159 22.60 7.51 -19.62
CA GLY A 159 23.49 7.26 -20.77
C GLY A 159 23.11 6.18 -21.78
N GLY A 160 21.86 5.70 -21.87
CA GLY A 160 21.44 4.78 -22.94
C GLY A 160 20.21 5.29 -23.70
N GLN A 161 20.32 5.41 -25.02
CA GLN A 161 19.27 5.90 -25.91
C GLN A 161 17.89 5.28 -25.61
N GLY A 162 16.93 6.11 -25.16
CA GLY A 162 15.49 5.81 -25.28
C GLY A 162 14.71 5.50 -24.00
N SER A 163 15.32 5.38 -22.82
CA SER A 163 14.57 5.15 -21.56
C SER A 163 14.69 6.33 -20.61
N THR A 164 13.80 7.31 -20.74
CA THR A 164 13.57 8.34 -19.71
C THR A 164 12.77 7.71 -18.58
N ILE A 165 13.43 6.88 -17.77
CA ILE A 165 12.81 6.34 -16.56
C ILE A 165 12.65 7.49 -15.60
N GLN A 166 11.42 8.00 -15.54
CA GLN A 166 11.08 9.04 -14.62
C GLN A 166 11.17 8.45 -13.21
N ALA A 167 11.98 9.08 -12.36
CA ALA A 167 12.06 8.69 -10.97
C ALA A 167 10.66 8.89 -10.35
N ALA A 168 10.01 7.80 -9.95
CA ALA A 168 8.61 7.77 -9.58
C ALA A 168 8.30 6.65 -8.57
N ALA A 169 7.27 6.88 -7.77
CA ALA A 169 6.46 5.83 -7.15
C ALA A 169 5.07 5.89 -7.75
N TYR A 170 4.46 4.72 -7.96
CA TYR A 170 3.09 4.65 -8.43
C TYR A 170 2.42 3.33 -8.06
N THR A 171 1.10 3.34 -8.19
CA THR A 171 0.23 2.20 -7.96
C THR A 171 -0.55 1.88 -9.23
N ARG A 172 -0.63 0.59 -9.59
CA ARG A 172 -1.45 0.08 -10.69
C ARG A 172 -2.27 -1.12 -10.23
N GLY A 173 -3.56 -0.94 -10.04
CA GLY A 173 -4.40 -1.92 -9.35
C GLY A 173 -3.86 -2.19 -7.94
N SER A 174 -3.51 -3.44 -7.62
CA SER A 174 -2.88 -3.82 -6.35
C SER A 174 -1.36 -3.98 -6.43
N VAL A 175 -0.72 -3.42 -7.46
CA VAL A 175 0.73 -3.50 -7.69
C VAL A 175 1.36 -2.16 -7.31
N LEU A 176 2.39 -2.23 -6.48
CA LEU A 176 3.20 -1.06 -6.13
C LEU A 176 4.49 -1.05 -6.94
N VAL A 177 4.87 0.10 -7.48
CA VAL A 177 6.11 0.25 -8.24
C VAL A 177 6.92 1.41 -7.67
N PHE A 178 8.22 1.17 -7.46
CA PHE A 178 9.13 2.18 -6.96
C PHE A 178 10.42 2.19 -7.77
N SER A 179 10.83 3.37 -8.22
CA SER A 179 12.22 3.63 -8.57
C SER A 179 13.04 3.94 -7.31
N PRO A 180 14.38 3.96 -7.40
CA PRO A 180 15.22 4.39 -6.30
C PRO A 180 14.88 5.79 -5.83
N THR A 181 15.28 6.09 -4.60
CA THR A 181 14.98 7.31 -3.81
C THR A 181 13.53 7.44 -3.32
N TYR A 182 12.56 6.82 -3.99
CA TYR A 182 11.14 6.85 -3.59
C TYR A 182 10.72 5.69 -2.70
N PHE A 183 11.52 4.63 -2.58
CA PHE A 183 11.23 3.51 -1.67
C PHE A 183 11.50 3.87 -0.19
N LYS A 184 10.72 4.82 0.32
CA LYS A 184 10.71 5.28 1.71
C LYS A 184 9.37 4.90 2.35
N LEU A 185 9.35 4.70 3.66
CA LEU A 185 8.15 4.19 4.35
C LEU A 185 6.93 5.12 4.23
N GLY A 186 7.13 6.45 4.23
CA GLY A 186 6.04 7.40 4.02
C GLY A 186 5.44 7.35 2.62
N VAL A 187 6.28 7.22 1.59
CA VAL A 187 5.83 7.04 0.19
C VAL A 187 5.17 5.67 0.02
N LEU A 188 5.71 4.63 0.65
CA LEU A 188 5.08 3.31 0.67
C LEU A 188 3.67 3.35 1.28
N PHE A 189 3.46 4.12 2.35
CA PHE A 189 2.12 4.33 2.90
C PHE A 189 1.20 5.12 1.97
N HIS A 190 1.73 6.12 1.26
CA HIS A 190 0.99 6.85 0.23
C HIS A 190 0.49 5.88 -0.86
N GLU A 191 1.39 5.09 -1.45
CA GLU A 191 1.03 4.17 -2.55
C GLU A 191 0.06 3.06 -2.10
N ILE A 192 0.24 2.50 -0.90
CA ILE A 192 -0.74 1.52 -0.39
C ILE A 192 -2.10 2.18 -0.14
N THR A 193 -2.11 3.47 0.19
CA THR A 193 -3.36 4.20 0.39
C THR A 193 -4.16 4.33 -0.90
N HIS A 194 -3.52 4.48 -2.06
CA HIS A 194 -4.20 4.39 -3.37
C HIS A 194 -4.93 3.06 -3.55
N ILE A 195 -4.30 1.94 -3.16
CA ILE A 195 -4.96 0.64 -3.21
C ILE A 195 -6.16 0.60 -2.25
N MET A 196 -5.96 1.05 -1.01
CA MET A 196 -7.00 1.05 0.01
C MET A 196 -8.20 1.93 -0.36
N ASP A 197 -7.97 3.04 -1.04
CA ASP A 197 -9.00 3.94 -1.56
C ASP A 197 -10.00 3.19 -2.44
N MET A 198 -9.49 2.26 -3.26
CA MET A 198 -10.28 1.44 -4.18
C MET A 198 -10.98 0.26 -3.49
N VAL A 199 -10.32 -0.41 -2.54
CA VAL A 199 -10.76 -1.76 -2.12
C VAL A 199 -11.13 -1.89 -0.65
N ALA A 200 -10.59 -1.06 0.25
CA ALA A 200 -10.74 -1.29 1.70
C ALA A 200 -12.17 -1.03 2.20
N LEU A 201 -12.92 -0.22 1.46
CA LEU A 201 -14.30 0.19 1.75
C LEU A 201 -15.29 -0.14 0.63
N ALA A 202 -14.89 -0.91 -0.40
CA ALA A 202 -15.77 -1.25 -1.52
C ALA A 202 -17.14 -1.84 -1.07
N PRO A 203 -17.20 -2.82 -0.13
CA PRO A 203 -18.50 -3.33 0.34
C PRO A 203 -19.36 -2.28 1.04
N PHE A 204 -18.72 -1.33 1.73
CA PHE A 204 -19.45 -0.22 2.35
C PHE A 204 -20.01 0.71 1.27
N LEU A 205 -19.20 1.12 0.28
CA LEU A 205 -19.65 2.01 -0.78
C LEU A 205 -20.77 1.41 -1.63
N GLU A 206 -20.65 0.14 -2.00
CA GLU A 206 -21.71 -0.58 -2.71
C GLU A 206 -23.02 -0.62 -1.88
N SER A 207 -22.92 -0.85 -0.56
CA SER A 207 -24.09 -0.81 0.33
C SER A 207 -24.74 0.58 0.44
N GLN A 208 -24.02 1.64 0.07
CA GLN A 208 -24.52 3.01 0.01
C GLN A 208 -25.00 3.39 -1.39
N GLY A 209 -25.01 2.45 -2.34
CA GLY A 209 -25.50 2.67 -3.71
C GLY A 209 -24.45 3.24 -4.68
N PHE A 210 -23.18 3.31 -4.29
CA PHE A 210 -22.12 3.70 -5.22
C PHE A 210 -21.83 2.57 -6.22
N PRO A 211 -21.51 2.89 -7.49
CA PRO A 211 -21.07 1.90 -8.46
C PRO A 211 -19.83 1.11 -7.99
N GLU A 212 -19.75 -0.16 -8.41
CA GLU A 212 -18.56 -1.00 -8.20
C GLU A 212 -17.29 -0.29 -8.70
N GLY A 213 -16.22 -0.35 -7.90
CA GLY A 213 -14.95 0.28 -8.22
C GLY A 213 -14.91 1.80 -8.00
N THR A 214 -15.92 2.39 -7.34
CA THR A 214 -15.86 3.79 -6.90
C THR A 214 -14.78 3.95 -5.82
N PRO A 215 -13.72 4.77 -6.02
CA PRO A 215 -12.77 5.10 -4.96
C PRO A 215 -13.44 5.91 -3.86
N PHE A 216 -13.09 5.64 -2.61
CA PHE A 216 -13.61 6.36 -1.44
C PHE A 216 -13.36 7.87 -1.52
N SER A 217 -12.21 8.28 -2.04
CA SER A 217 -11.79 9.67 -2.23
C SER A 217 -12.72 10.49 -3.13
N ARG A 218 -13.45 9.85 -4.05
CA ARG A 218 -14.40 10.52 -4.95
C ARG A 218 -15.81 10.62 -4.37
N THR A 219 -16.06 10.06 -3.21
CA THR A 219 -17.38 10.06 -2.58
C THR A 219 -17.62 11.33 -1.76
N LYS A 220 -18.89 11.60 -1.43
CA LYS A 220 -19.23 12.69 -0.50
C LYS A 220 -18.58 12.55 0.88
N TYR A 221 -18.24 11.34 1.32
CA TYR A 221 -17.59 11.11 2.61
C TYR A 221 -16.21 11.78 2.69
N TRP A 222 -15.39 11.62 1.65
CA TRP A 222 -14.08 12.27 1.59
C TRP A 222 -14.19 13.75 1.26
N LYS A 223 -15.01 14.10 0.25
CA LYS A 223 -15.19 15.49 -0.19
C LYS A 223 -15.76 16.39 0.92
N TYR A 224 -16.51 15.84 1.87
CA TYR A 224 -16.92 16.55 3.09
C TYR A 224 -15.74 16.84 4.02
N ALA A 225 -14.88 15.86 4.27
CA ALA A 225 -13.70 16.03 5.10
C ALA A 225 -12.75 17.05 4.50
N TYR A 226 -12.54 16.98 3.18
CA TYR A 226 -11.91 18.03 2.41
C TYR A 226 -12.64 19.34 2.70
N GLY A 227 -13.91 19.51 2.35
CA GLY A 227 -14.68 20.75 2.49
C GLY A 227 -14.53 21.51 3.82
N ASN A 228 -14.40 20.80 4.93
CA ASN A 228 -14.24 21.37 6.28
C ASN A 228 -12.82 21.85 6.65
N ASP A 229 -11.81 21.50 5.86
CA ASP A 229 -10.45 21.99 6.06
C ASP A 229 -10.20 23.30 5.31
N THR A 230 -9.23 24.09 5.77
CA THR A 230 -8.81 25.34 5.10
C THR A 230 -7.55 25.15 4.25
N ALA A 231 -6.90 23.98 4.35
CA ALA A 231 -5.72 23.63 3.58
C ALA A 231 -5.63 22.10 3.34
N VAL A 232 -4.73 21.70 2.43
CA VAL A 232 -4.36 20.30 2.17
C VAL A 232 -2.96 19.98 2.71
N PRO A 233 -2.63 18.69 2.97
CA PRO A 233 -1.34 18.31 3.57
C PRO A 233 -0.11 18.80 2.79
N THR A 234 -0.09 18.66 1.47
CA THR A 234 1.04 19.08 0.62
C THR A 234 0.54 19.69 -0.69
N PRO A 235 1.41 20.33 -1.49
CA PRO A 235 1.02 20.78 -2.83
C PRO A 235 0.53 19.63 -3.73
N TYR A 236 1.06 18.43 -3.55
CA TYR A 236 0.76 17.24 -4.35
C TYR A 236 -0.65 16.69 -4.11
N SER A 237 -1.21 16.90 -2.91
CA SER A 237 -2.60 16.54 -2.59
C SER A 237 -3.61 17.15 -3.58
N ARG A 238 -3.27 18.24 -4.28
CA ARG A 238 -4.17 18.91 -5.23
C ARG A 238 -4.19 18.31 -6.63
N ALA A 239 -3.38 17.28 -6.89
CA ALA A 239 -3.29 16.66 -8.21
C ALA A 239 -4.56 15.90 -8.59
N SER A 240 -5.19 15.20 -7.63
CA SER A 240 -6.50 14.56 -7.79
C SER A 240 -7.09 14.19 -6.43
N TRP A 241 -8.38 13.79 -6.40
CA TRP A 241 -9.01 13.33 -5.16
C TRP A 241 -8.28 12.12 -4.55
N GLN A 242 -7.80 11.22 -5.41
CA GLN A 242 -7.02 10.06 -5.02
C GLN A 242 -5.69 10.47 -4.39
N GLU A 243 -5.02 11.48 -4.95
CA GLU A 243 -3.76 11.99 -4.41
C GLU A 243 -3.95 12.74 -3.09
N ASP A 244 -5.05 13.48 -2.97
CA ASP A 244 -5.47 14.12 -1.72
C ASP A 244 -5.64 13.07 -0.61
N PHE A 245 -6.37 11.99 -0.92
CA PHE A 245 -6.61 10.89 0.00
C PHE A 245 -5.33 10.12 0.35
N ALA A 246 -4.50 9.79 -0.64
CA ALA A 246 -3.25 9.06 -0.46
C ALA A 246 -2.23 9.85 0.37
N ASP A 247 -2.11 11.15 0.10
CA ASP A 247 -1.21 12.02 0.85
C ASP A 247 -1.71 12.25 2.27
N ALA A 248 -3.02 12.45 2.47
CA ALA A 248 -3.62 12.48 3.81
C ALA A 248 -3.38 11.16 4.57
N GLY A 249 -3.47 10.01 3.89
CA GLY A 249 -3.20 8.69 4.48
C GLY A 249 -1.76 8.55 4.97
N ARG A 250 -0.78 8.96 4.15
CA ARG A 250 0.64 9.02 4.54
C ARG A 250 0.86 9.85 5.82
N TRP A 251 0.26 11.04 5.93
CA TRP A 251 0.40 11.87 7.12
C TRP A 251 -0.38 11.33 8.31
N ALA A 252 -1.54 10.73 8.08
CA ALA A 252 -2.30 10.05 9.13
C ALA A 252 -1.50 8.91 9.77
N MET A 253 -0.72 8.16 9.00
CA MET A 253 0.21 7.15 9.55
C MET A 253 1.23 7.76 10.51
N SER A 254 1.74 8.95 10.20
CA SER A 254 2.65 9.67 11.12
C SER A 254 1.95 10.17 12.38
N ASP A 255 0.68 10.54 12.30
CA ASP A 255 -0.12 10.91 13.47
C ASP A 255 -0.44 9.70 14.36
N ILE A 256 -0.71 8.53 13.75
CA ILE A 256 -1.02 7.29 14.45
C ILE A 256 0.20 6.76 15.22
N SER A 257 1.39 6.84 14.63
CA SER A 257 2.60 6.25 15.20
C SER A 257 3.20 7.04 16.37
N ARG A 258 2.81 8.32 16.53
CA ARG A 258 3.47 9.26 17.45
C ARG A 258 2.58 9.68 18.61
N TYR A 259 3.13 9.58 19.82
CA TYR A 259 2.50 10.10 21.04
C TYR A 259 2.14 11.60 20.98
N ARG A 260 2.85 12.40 20.15
CA ARG A 260 2.67 13.86 20.03
C ARG A 260 1.98 14.33 18.72
N GLY A 261 1.64 13.39 17.84
CA GLY A 261 0.90 13.64 16.59
C GLY A 261 1.58 14.59 15.61
N LEU A 262 0.81 15.13 14.66
CA LEU A 262 1.32 15.94 13.55
C LEU A 262 1.91 17.32 13.91
N ARG A 263 1.73 17.77 15.15
CA ARG A 263 2.23 19.07 15.64
C ARG A 263 3.75 19.22 15.52
N GLU A 264 4.49 18.11 15.55
CA GLU A 264 5.95 18.11 15.42
C GLU A 264 6.42 18.35 13.99
N TYR A 265 5.60 18.00 12.98
CA TYR A 265 5.97 18.14 11.58
C TYR A 265 5.62 19.53 11.02
N SER A 266 4.54 20.13 11.50
CA SER A 266 4.15 21.49 11.14
C SER A 266 3.21 22.09 12.18
N LYS A 267 3.37 23.39 12.47
CA LYS A 267 2.40 24.17 13.25
C LYS A 267 1.08 24.39 12.49
N GLY A 268 1.10 24.31 11.16
CA GLY A 268 -0.04 24.51 10.26
C GLY A 268 -0.94 23.29 10.06
N TRP A 269 -0.56 22.12 10.60
CA TRP A 269 -1.30 20.85 10.39
C TRP A 269 -2.79 20.93 10.76
N GLY A 270 -3.16 21.83 11.68
CA GLY A 270 -4.54 22.04 12.12
C GLY A 270 -5.48 22.44 10.98
N ALA A 271 -4.94 23.02 9.90
CA ALA A 271 -5.69 23.46 8.73
C ALA A 271 -6.13 22.31 7.79
N CYS A 272 -5.49 21.14 7.87
CA CYS A 272 -5.85 19.91 7.14
C CYS A 272 -6.28 18.77 8.08
N ARG A 273 -6.70 19.11 9.31
CA ARG A 273 -6.95 18.13 10.38
C ARG A 273 -8.14 17.22 10.08
N THR A 274 -9.17 17.73 9.42
CA THR A 274 -10.41 16.98 9.19
C THR A 274 -10.17 15.83 8.23
N GLN A 275 -9.41 16.05 7.15
CA GLN A 275 -8.95 15.00 6.23
C GLN A 275 -8.16 13.90 6.96
N ILE A 276 -7.18 14.28 7.79
CA ILE A 276 -6.38 13.32 8.57
C ILE A 276 -7.26 12.49 9.52
N ARG A 277 -8.19 13.13 10.23
CA ARG A 277 -9.10 12.43 11.15
C ARG A 277 -10.12 11.56 10.42
N ALA A 278 -10.62 12.01 9.27
CA ALA A 278 -11.50 11.20 8.43
C ALA A 278 -10.77 9.95 7.92
N PHE A 279 -9.53 10.09 7.45
CA PHE A 279 -8.71 8.95 7.05
C PHE A 279 -8.56 7.96 8.21
N GLN A 280 -8.17 8.43 9.39
CA GLN A 280 -8.02 7.57 10.57
C GLN A 280 -9.32 6.86 10.94
N TRP A 281 -10.44 7.59 10.93
CA TRP A 281 -11.75 7.02 11.24
C TRP A 281 -12.09 5.84 10.32
N TRP A 282 -11.99 6.05 9.01
CA TRP A 282 -12.39 5.06 8.01
C TRP A 282 -11.38 3.93 7.85
N MET A 283 -10.08 4.23 7.94
CA MET A 283 -9.01 3.30 7.59
C MET A 283 -8.35 2.62 8.79
N MET A 284 -8.34 3.19 10.00
CA MET A 284 -7.68 2.52 11.14
C MET A 284 -8.19 1.10 11.42
N PRO A 285 -9.51 0.82 11.40
CA PRO A 285 -10.00 -0.56 11.57
C PRO A 285 -9.53 -1.51 10.47
N LYS A 286 -9.18 -0.98 9.30
CA LYS A 286 -8.66 -1.72 8.15
C LYS A 286 -7.15 -1.90 8.21
N ILE A 287 -6.41 -0.91 8.70
CA ILE A 287 -4.95 -0.90 8.88
C ILE A 287 -4.54 -1.80 10.05
N PHE A 288 -5.31 -1.76 11.15
CA PHE A 288 -5.06 -2.51 12.38
C PHE A 288 -6.28 -3.39 12.70
N PRO A 289 -6.46 -4.53 12.00
CA PRO A 289 -7.56 -5.44 12.28
C PRO A 289 -7.49 -5.96 13.72
N LYS A 290 -8.65 -6.17 14.37
CA LYS A 290 -8.74 -6.53 15.81
C LYS A 290 -7.88 -7.72 16.22
N LYS A 291 -7.70 -8.70 15.33
CA LYS A 291 -6.91 -9.91 15.60
C LYS A 291 -5.41 -9.74 15.31
N GLY A 292 -5.00 -8.61 14.75
CA GLY A 292 -3.61 -8.37 14.35
C GLY A 292 -3.10 -9.32 13.27
N ILE A 293 -4.00 -10.00 12.54
CA ILE A 293 -3.66 -10.95 11.49
C ILE A 293 -4.33 -10.56 10.19
N CYS A 294 -3.73 -10.95 9.07
CA CYS A 294 -4.31 -10.81 7.75
C CYS A 294 -5.62 -11.61 7.66
N THR A 295 -6.69 -10.96 7.19
CA THR A 295 -8.00 -11.58 7.02
C THR A 295 -8.33 -11.91 5.57
N GLY A 296 -7.65 -11.30 4.60
CA GLY A 296 -7.82 -11.60 3.19
C GLY A 296 -6.74 -10.89 2.40
N LYS A 297 -5.77 -11.65 1.88
CA LYS A 297 -4.66 -11.10 1.09
C LYS A 297 -5.04 -11.16 -0.39
N VAL A 298 -4.90 -10.05 -1.10
CA VAL A 298 -4.94 -10.06 -2.57
C VAL A 298 -3.77 -10.91 -3.06
N GLU A 299 -4.05 -12.00 -3.79
CA GLU A 299 -2.99 -12.88 -4.28
C GLU A 299 -2.06 -12.13 -5.25
N GLY A 300 -0.79 -12.51 -5.24
CA GLY A 300 0.14 -12.06 -6.27
C GLY A 300 -0.27 -12.57 -7.65
N GLY A 301 0.16 -11.89 -8.70
CA GLY A 301 -0.05 -12.32 -10.07
C GLY A 301 0.42 -13.75 -10.31
N TYR A 302 -0.30 -14.50 -11.15
CA TYR A 302 0.05 -15.88 -11.48
C TYR A 302 1.43 -15.97 -12.13
N ALA A 303 2.10 -17.11 -11.92
CA ALA A 303 3.43 -17.36 -12.47
C ALA A 303 3.35 -17.61 -13.99
N VAL A 304 4.27 -16.98 -14.71
CA VAL A 304 4.49 -17.13 -16.16
C VAL A 304 5.92 -17.59 -16.37
N LYS A 305 6.10 -18.59 -17.24
CA LYS A 305 7.43 -19.03 -17.68
C LYS A 305 7.85 -18.21 -18.89
N VAL A 306 8.96 -17.49 -18.77
CA VAL A 306 9.57 -16.74 -19.88
C VAL A 306 10.62 -17.62 -20.54
N VAL A 307 10.50 -17.79 -21.86
CA VAL A 307 11.45 -18.54 -22.67
C VAL A 307 12.15 -17.56 -23.61
N VAL A 308 13.47 -17.60 -23.65
CA VAL A 308 14.27 -16.79 -24.58
C VAL A 308 14.29 -17.50 -25.92
N VAL A 309 13.70 -16.87 -26.94
CA VAL A 309 13.87 -17.31 -28.33
C VAL A 309 15.05 -16.56 -28.91
N GLU A 310 16.04 -17.30 -29.40
CA GLU A 310 17.26 -16.74 -29.98
C GLU A 310 16.91 -15.73 -31.10
N GLY A 311 17.50 -14.53 -31.05
CA GLY A 311 17.27 -13.47 -32.05
C GLY A 311 16.00 -12.62 -31.85
N GLN A 312 15.16 -12.89 -30.85
CA GLN A 312 14.01 -12.02 -30.52
C GLN A 312 14.27 -11.22 -29.25
N ASN A 313 13.85 -9.96 -29.24
CA ASN A 313 13.80 -9.20 -27.99
C ASN A 313 12.70 -9.83 -27.11
N PRO A 314 13.05 -10.42 -25.95
CA PRO A 314 12.12 -11.13 -25.07
C PRO A 314 11.09 -10.22 -24.38
N LEU A 315 11.02 -8.93 -24.73
CA LEU A 315 9.88 -8.07 -24.45
C LEU A 315 8.55 -8.69 -24.92
N VAL A 316 8.56 -9.60 -25.90
CA VAL A 316 7.37 -10.28 -26.42
C VAL A 316 7.65 -11.79 -26.56
N SER A 317 7.60 -12.55 -25.47
CA SER A 317 7.47 -14.01 -25.57
C SER A 317 6.00 -14.38 -25.40
N LEU A 318 5.47 -15.10 -26.40
CA LEU A 318 4.09 -15.57 -26.50
C LEU A 318 3.63 -16.22 -25.19
N PHE A 319 2.60 -15.65 -24.58
CA PHE A 319 1.86 -16.30 -23.51
C PHE A 319 1.21 -17.56 -24.08
N GLN A 320 1.71 -18.73 -23.70
CA GLN A 320 0.85 -19.91 -23.66
C GLN A 320 0.19 -19.91 -22.28
N PRO A 321 -1.12 -19.62 -22.17
CA PRO A 321 -1.88 -20.09 -21.02
C PRO A 321 -1.67 -21.60 -21.00
N GLY A 322 -1.08 -22.14 -19.93
CA GLY A 322 -0.90 -23.57 -19.81
C GLY A 322 -2.25 -24.25 -20.02
N SER A 323 -2.39 -24.92 -21.16
CA SER A 323 -3.49 -25.84 -21.43
C SER A 323 -3.16 -27.16 -20.74
N GLU A 324 -3.07 -27.16 -19.42
CA GLU A 324 -2.98 -28.38 -18.64
C GLU A 324 -3.99 -28.30 -17.49
N SER A 325 -5.03 -29.10 -17.69
CA SER A 325 -5.84 -29.82 -16.71
C SER A 325 -5.87 -29.32 -15.26
N ARG A 326 -7.10 -29.20 -14.80
CA ARG A 326 -7.57 -29.08 -13.42
C ARG A 326 -7.19 -30.27 -12.50
N GLU A 327 -6.16 -31.05 -12.86
CA GLU A 327 -5.64 -32.22 -12.15
C GLU A 327 -4.11 -32.22 -12.25
N GLU A 328 -3.46 -31.62 -11.25
CA GLU A 328 -2.29 -32.12 -10.52
C GLU A 328 -1.62 -30.96 -9.78
N GLY A 329 -1.85 -30.91 -8.48
CA GLY A 329 -1.09 -30.06 -7.57
C GLY A 329 0.36 -30.53 -7.48
N ARG A 330 1.24 -30.05 -8.37
CA ARG A 330 2.70 -30.17 -8.20
C ARG A 330 3.44 -29.26 -9.19
N LYS A 331 3.71 -28.02 -8.78
CA LYS A 331 4.81 -27.13 -9.27
C LYS A 331 4.71 -25.67 -8.77
N ARG A 332 3.83 -25.36 -7.81
CA ARG A 332 4.19 -24.35 -6.77
C ARG A 332 5.15 -25.05 -5.78
N PRO A 333 6.21 -24.40 -5.30
CA PRO A 333 7.03 -25.00 -4.25
C PRO A 333 6.25 -25.10 -2.93
N ASN A 334 5.60 -26.24 -2.70
CA ASN A 334 4.90 -26.67 -1.47
C ASN A 334 4.45 -25.54 -0.52
N THR A 335 3.30 -24.94 -0.81
CA THR A 335 2.49 -24.21 0.18
C THR A 335 1.31 -25.09 0.58
N LYS A 336 1.53 -26.03 1.51
CA LYS A 336 0.42 -26.50 2.35
C LYS A 336 0.07 -25.36 3.31
N VAL A 337 -0.83 -24.49 2.90
CA VAL A 337 -1.54 -23.61 3.85
C VAL A 337 -2.65 -24.47 4.44
N ALA A 338 -2.54 -24.79 5.73
CA ALA A 338 -3.63 -25.40 6.48
C ALA A 338 -4.84 -24.45 6.42
N GLY A 339 -6.01 -25.00 6.11
CA GLY A 339 -7.19 -24.25 5.74
C GLY A 339 -7.53 -23.09 6.66
N SER A 340 -7.57 -21.89 6.09
CA SER A 340 -8.48 -20.83 6.53
C SER A 340 -9.46 -20.60 5.39
N GLY A 341 -10.74 -20.91 5.62
CA GLY A 341 -11.82 -20.72 4.66
C GLY A 341 -12.17 -19.24 4.48
N VAL A 342 -11.23 -18.44 3.99
CA VAL A 342 -11.48 -17.04 3.64
C VAL A 342 -11.50 -16.92 2.12
N ALA A 343 -12.61 -16.42 1.59
CA ALA A 343 -12.75 -16.11 0.17
C ALA A 343 -11.67 -15.10 -0.26
N PRO A 344 -11.06 -15.26 -1.46
CA PRO A 344 -10.14 -14.28 -2.01
C PRO A 344 -10.85 -12.93 -2.19
N ILE A 345 -10.14 -11.83 -1.92
CA ILE A 345 -10.61 -10.49 -2.30
C ILE A 345 -10.53 -10.43 -3.83
N VAL A 346 -11.68 -10.53 -4.49
CA VAL A 346 -11.80 -10.33 -5.93
C VAL A 346 -11.72 -8.82 -6.17
N LEU A 347 -10.70 -8.37 -6.91
CA LEU A 347 -10.60 -6.97 -7.32
C LEU A 347 -11.69 -6.69 -8.36
N PRO A 348 -12.40 -5.55 -8.28
CA PRO A 348 -13.37 -5.17 -9.29
C PRO A 348 -12.69 -5.00 -10.66
N ALA A 349 -13.35 -5.45 -11.72
CA ALA A 349 -12.79 -5.50 -13.09
C ALA A 349 -12.35 -4.12 -13.64
N GLY A 350 -12.75 -3.02 -12.99
CA GLY A 350 -12.37 -1.64 -13.35
C GLY A 350 -11.08 -1.10 -12.71
N ALA A 351 -10.43 -1.80 -11.78
CA ALA A 351 -9.26 -1.27 -11.06
C ALA A 351 -7.94 -1.31 -11.88
N ALA A 352 -7.92 -1.95 -13.04
CA ALA A 352 -6.68 -2.25 -13.78
C ALA A 352 -6.06 -1.07 -14.55
N ASN A 353 -6.78 0.04 -14.75
CA ASN A 353 -6.38 1.11 -15.69
C ASN A 353 -6.09 2.48 -15.06
N MET A 354 -5.98 2.60 -13.74
CA MET A 354 -5.60 3.88 -13.12
C MET A 354 -4.09 4.01 -12.97
N PHE A 355 -3.54 5.10 -13.52
CA PHE A 355 -2.14 5.49 -13.45
C PHE A 355 -2.04 6.77 -12.64
N PHE A 356 -1.32 6.71 -11.51
CA PHE A 356 -1.04 7.86 -10.66
C PHE A 356 0.46 7.82 -10.36
N ALA A 357 1.22 8.77 -10.92
CA ALA A 357 2.67 8.82 -10.77
C ALA A 357 3.05 9.95 -9.82
N TYR A 358 3.68 9.59 -8.70
CA TYR A 358 4.29 10.55 -7.78
C TYR A 358 5.58 11.08 -8.39
N HIS A 359 5.56 12.33 -8.82
CA HIS A 359 6.75 13.10 -9.16
C HIS A 359 7.11 13.96 -7.95
N GLY A 360 8.15 13.55 -7.21
CA GLY A 360 8.71 14.39 -6.15
C GLY A 360 9.17 15.72 -6.76
N ALA A 361 8.62 16.82 -6.24
CA ALA A 361 9.09 18.17 -6.54
C ALA A 361 10.37 18.49 -5.78
#